data_AF-A0A2E9YY69-F1
#
_entry.id   AF-A0A2E9YY69-F1
#
_cell.length_a   1.000
_cell.length_b   1.000
_cell.length_c   1.000
_cell.angle_alpha   90.00
_cell.angle_beta   90.00
_cell.angle_gamma   90.00
#
_symmetry.space_group_name_H-M   'P 1'
#
loop_
_entity.id
_entity.type
_entity.pdbx_description
1 polymer ?
#
loop_
_entity_poly.entity_id
_entity_poly.type
_entity_poly.pdbx_seq_one_letter_code
_entity_poly.pdbx_strand_id
1 'polypeptide(L)'
;MPLIDNFSDYSSGLSGPICGGFDITPSDADEISQVTRAIMVSQSGDLSVELKSGDAIVLKNLIPGAVYPFRISKVLSTGTTATGITGLV
;
A
#
# COMPACT_ATOMS: atom_id res chain seq x y z
N MET A 1 28.68 -8.90 -11.99
CA MET A 1 27.76 -10.03 -12.25
C MET A 1 26.35 -9.46 -12.30
N PRO A 2 25.51 -9.85 -13.25
CA PRO A 2 24.10 -9.48 -13.20
C PRO A 2 23.43 -10.11 -11.98
N LEU A 3 22.42 -9.45 -11.44
CA LEU A 3 21.59 -9.99 -10.36
C LEU A 3 20.88 -11.26 -10.87
N ILE A 4 20.94 -12.35 -10.11
CA ILE A 4 20.27 -13.61 -10.45
C ILE A 4 19.01 -13.72 -9.58
N ASP A 5 17.84 -13.78 -10.22
CA ASP A 5 16.58 -14.14 -9.58
C ASP A 5 16.19 -15.57 -9.97
N ASN A 6 16.39 -16.51 -9.03
CA ASN A 6 16.06 -17.92 -9.22
C ASN A 6 14.55 -18.18 -9.36
N PHE A 7 13.70 -17.18 -9.07
CA PHE A 7 12.24 -17.28 -9.17
C PHE A 7 11.67 -16.49 -10.36
N SER A 8 12.53 -16.00 -11.26
CA SER A 8 12.11 -15.19 -12.41
C SER A 8 11.12 -15.88 -13.37
N ASP A 9 11.12 -17.21 -13.42
CA ASP A 9 10.19 -18.00 -14.23
C ASP A 9 8.84 -18.28 -13.54
N TYR A 10 8.65 -17.87 -12.28
CA TYR A 10 7.42 -18.09 -11.53
C TYR A 10 6.46 -16.90 -11.68
N SER A 11 5.16 -17.19 -11.86
CA SER A 11 4.13 -16.16 -11.85
C SER A 11 3.91 -15.60 -10.44
N SER A 12 3.95 -14.27 -10.27
CA SER A 12 3.64 -13.61 -9.00
C SER A 12 2.14 -13.64 -8.72
N GLY A 13 1.73 -14.43 -7.73
CA GLY A 13 0.36 -14.50 -7.22
C GLY A 13 0.10 -13.48 -6.10
N LEU A 14 -1.17 -13.33 -5.68
CA LEU A 14 -1.53 -12.42 -4.58
C LEU A 14 -0.83 -12.75 -3.26
N SER A 15 -0.52 -14.03 -3.02
CA SER A 15 0.23 -14.52 -1.86
C SER A 15 1.76 -14.57 -2.06
N GLY A 16 2.27 -14.17 -3.23
CA GLY A 16 3.70 -14.14 -3.49
C GLY A 16 4.43 -13.04 -2.71
N PRO A 17 5.77 -13.00 -2.75
CA PRO A 17 6.52 -11.88 -2.19
C PRO A 17 6.12 -10.53 -2.80
N ILE A 18 6.37 -9.45 -2.07
CA ILE A 18 6.33 -8.08 -2.61
C ILE A 18 7.56 -7.89 -3.49
N CYS A 19 7.35 -7.39 -4.71
CA CYS A 19 8.38 -7.22 -5.73
C CYS A 19 8.64 -5.74 -6.09
N GLY A 20 7.81 -4.83 -5.58
CA GLY A 20 7.99 -3.40 -5.74
C GLY A 20 7.23 -2.59 -4.71
N GLY A 21 7.42 -1.27 -4.79
CA GLY A 21 6.68 -0.34 -3.96
C GLY A 21 6.88 1.09 -4.41
N PHE A 22 6.09 1.99 -3.85
CA PHE A 22 6.10 3.41 -4.16
C PHE A 22 5.56 4.21 -2.97
N ASP A 23 6.04 5.44 -2.82
CA ASP A 23 5.52 6.35 -1.81
C ASP A 23 4.14 6.88 -2.22
N ILE A 24 3.24 6.94 -1.25
CA ILE A 24 1.88 7.43 -1.44
C ILE A 24 1.76 8.79 -0.76
N THR A 25 1.39 9.79 -1.55
CA THR A 25 0.94 11.09 -1.04
C THR A 25 -0.59 11.06 -1.00
N PRO A 26 -1.22 11.24 0.17
CA PRO A 26 -2.68 11.30 0.27
C PRO A 26 -3.30 12.42 -0.58
N SER A 27 -4.39 12.12 -1.29
CA SER A 27 -5.17 13.09 -2.07
C SER A 27 -6.65 12.75 -2.01
N ASP A 28 -7.48 13.75 -1.75
CA ASP A 28 -8.95 13.58 -1.82
C ASP A 28 -9.46 13.61 -3.28
N ALA A 29 -8.64 14.08 -4.23
CA ALA A 29 -8.99 14.17 -5.64
C ALA A 29 -8.48 12.96 -6.44
N ASP A 30 -7.22 12.57 -6.23
CA ASP A 30 -6.51 11.67 -7.14
C ASP A 30 -6.47 10.22 -6.62
N GLU A 31 -6.46 9.27 -7.55
CA GLU A 31 -6.13 7.88 -7.27
C GLU A 31 -4.61 7.69 -7.17
N ILE A 32 -4.17 6.58 -6.55
CA ILE A 32 -2.74 6.23 -6.53
C ILE A 32 -2.34 5.55 -7.86
N SER A 33 -1.04 5.51 -8.14
CA SER A 33 -0.51 5.04 -9.44
C SER A 33 -0.87 3.60 -9.82
N GLN A 34 -1.15 2.74 -8.82
CA GLN A 34 -1.61 1.37 -9.02
C GLN A 34 -2.21 0.81 -7.72
N VAL A 35 -3.13 -0.15 -7.84
CA VAL A 35 -3.73 -0.82 -6.67
C VAL A 35 -2.66 -1.59 -5.91
N THR A 36 -2.54 -1.31 -4.62
CA THR A 36 -1.57 -2.01 -3.75
C THR A 36 -1.93 -3.48 -3.53
N ARG A 37 -0.95 -4.25 -3.08
CA ARG A 37 -1.15 -5.56 -2.43
C ARG A 37 -1.01 -5.46 -0.92
N ALA A 38 -0.21 -4.52 -0.44
CA ALA A 38 -0.10 -4.18 0.96
C ALA A 38 0.33 -2.72 1.12
N ILE A 39 0.26 -2.20 2.35
CA ILE A 39 0.81 -0.90 2.73
C ILE A 39 1.67 -1.03 3.98
N MET A 40 2.56 -0.06 4.16
CA MET A 40 3.25 0.24 5.41
C MET A 40 3.16 1.73 5.69
N VAL A 41 3.34 2.10 6.95
CA VAL A 41 3.47 3.49 7.39
C VAL A 41 4.76 3.67 8.16
N SER A 42 5.32 4.89 8.15
CA SER A 42 6.52 5.25 8.91
C SER A 42 6.18 5.89 10.25
N GLN A 43 4.99 6.49 10.36
CA GLN A 43 4.45 7.02 11.63
C GLN A 43 3.04 6.50 11.85
N SER A 44 2.73 6.23 13.12
CA SER A 44 1.43 5.67 13.51
C SER A 44 0.31 6.66 13.27
N GLY A 45 -0.87 6.13 12.96
CA GLY A 45 -2.08 6.93 12.84
C GLY A 45 -3.17 6.19 12.08
N ASP A 46 -4.20 6.93 11.73
CA ASP A 46 -5.31 6.43 10.94
C ASP A 46 -5.02 6.68 9.46
N LEU A 47 -5.47 5.76 8.60
CA LEU A 47 -5.35 5.88 7.16
C LEU A 47 -6.75 5.75 6.54
N SER A 48 -7.23 6.84 5.96
CA SER A 48 -8.50 6.89 5.24
C SER A 48 -8.27 6.45 3.79
N VAL A 49 -8.94 5.39 3.36
CA VAL A 49 -8.67 4.74 2.07
C VAL A 49 -9.94 4.34 1.34
N GLU A 50 -9.82 4.25 0.03
CA GLU A 50 -10.72 3.47 -0.81
C GLU A 50 -10.03 2.16 -1.21
N LEU A 51 -10.72 1.05 -1.00
CA LEU A 51 -10.25 -0.26 -1.41
C LEU A 51 -10.55 -0.51 -2.89
N LYS A 52 -9.90 -1.51 -3.47
CA LYS A 52 -10.17 -1.97 -4.85
C LYS A 52 -11.65 -2.24 -5.13
N SER A 53 -12.44 -2.62 -4.12
CA SER A 53 -13.89 -2.84 -4.25
C SER A 53 -14.71 -1.56 -4.41
N GLY A 54 -14.13 -0.39 -4.13
CA GLY A 54 -14.82 0.90 -3.99
C GLY A 54 -15.26 1.20 -2.55
N ASP A 55 -15.01 0.28 -1.60
CA ASP A 55 -15.34 0.51 -0.19
C ASP A 55 -14.40 1.56 0.43
N ALA A 56 -15.00 2.61 1.00
CA ALA A 56 -14.28 3.63 1.75
C ALA A 56 -14.25 3.26 3.25
N ILE A 57 -13.05 3.08 3.80
CA ILE A 57 -12.86 2.72 5.21
C ILE A 57 -11.72 3.51 5.85
N VAL A 58 -11.71 3.59 7.18
CA VAL A 58 -10.59 4.11 7.96
C VAL A 58 -9.89 2.95 8.65
N LEU A 59 -8.63 2.74 8.27
CA LEU A 59 -7.74 1.80 8.97
C LEU A 59 -7.18 2.51 10.19
N LYS A 60 -7.59 2.07 11.38
CA LYS A 60 -7.27 2.78 12.63
C LYS A 60 -5.96 2.32 13.25
N ASN A 61 -5.22 3.26 13.81
CA ASN A 61 -4.03 3.03 14.63
C ASN A 61 -3.01 2.09 13.96
N LEU A 62 -2.70 2.35 12.69
CA LEU A 62 -1.65 1.63 11.98
C LEU A 62 -0.32 1.79 12.72
N ILE A 63 0.44 0.70 12.78
CA ILE A 63 1.72 0.62 13.48
C ILE A 63 2.85 0.78 12.46
N PRO A 64 3.86 1.61 12.74
CA PRO A 64 5.01 1.76 11.86
C PRO A 64 5.72 0.44 11.56
N GLY A 65 6.08 0.23 10.30
CA GLY A 65 6.81 -0.97 9.85
C GLY A 65 6.00 -2.27 9.80
N ALA A 66 4.71 -2.26 10.18
CA ALA A 66 3.82 -3.40 9.98
C ALA A 66 3.30 -3.44 8.54
N VAL A 67 3.31 -4.63 7.94
CA VAL A 67 2.77 -4.86 6.59
C VAL A 67 1.30 -5.22 6.68
N TYR A 68 0.46 -4.38 6.08
CA TYR A 68 -0.98 -4.58 6.07
C TYR A 68 -1.46 -4.97 4.66
N PRO A 69 -1.98 -6.19 4.44
CA PRO A 69 -2.30 -6.71 3.11
C PRO A 69 -3.65 -6.18 2.57
N PHE A 70 -3.76 -4.84 2.47
CA PHE A 70 -4.91 -4.18 1.87
C PHE A 70 -4.64 -3.83 0.41
N ARG A 71 -5.68 -4.02 -0.41
CA ARG A 71 -5.70 -3.59 -1.80
C ARG A 71 -6.36 -2.22 -1.90
N ILE A 72 -5.55 -1.18 -1.88
CA ILE A 72 -5.99 0.22 -1.84
C ILE A 72 -5.89 0.80 -3.25
N SER A 73 -6.93 1.51 -3.69
CA SER A 73 -6.98 2.26 -4.96
C SER A 73 -6.83 3.76 -4.75
N LYS A 74 -7.15 4.25 -3.54
CA LYS A 74 -7.03 5.67 -3.18
C LYS A 74 -6.72 5.85 -1.71
N VAL A 75 -5.90 6.84 -1.38
CA VAL A 75 -5.65 7.26 0.00
C VAL A 75 -6.07 8.71 0.13
N LEU A 76 -7.05 8.96 1.01
CA LEU A 76 -7.63 10.29 1.21
C LEU A 76 -6.71 11.12 2.11
N SER A 77 -6.58 12.41 1.79
CA SER A 77 -5.91 13.36 2.69
C SER A 77 -6.79 13.65 3.91
N THR A 78 -8.10 13.71 3.72
CA THR A 78 -9.04 13.89 4.81
C THR A 78 -9.15 12.62 5.65
N GLY A 79 -8.94 12.76 6.96
CA GLY A 79 -9.03 11.65 7.92
C GLY A 79 -7.80 10.76 7.99
N THR A 80 -6.72 11.08 7.26
CA THR A 80 -5.43 10.39 7.37
C THR A 80 -4.50 11.15 8.31
N THR A 81 -4.02 10.47 9.35
CA THR A 81 -3.03 10.99 10.31
C THR A 81 -1.72 10.20 10.29
N ALA A 82 -1.73 8.97 9.77
CA ALA A 82 -0.50 8.23 9.51
C ALA A 82 0.34 8.90 8.41
N THR A 83 1.67 8.86 8.52
CA THR A 83 2.58 9.48 7.55
C THR A 83 3.67 8.51 7.09
N GLY A 84 4.36 8.87 6.00
CA GLY A 84 5.35 8.02 5.34
C GLY A 84 4.72 6.71 4.85
N ILE A 85 3.65 6.84 4.05
CA ILE A 85 2.84 5.73 3.55
C ILE A 85 3.52 5.15 2.31
N THR A 86 3.78 3.85 2.32
CA THR A 86 4.37 3.14 1.19
C THR A 86 3.40 2.08 0.70
N GLY A 87 3.03 2.15 -0.58
CA GLY A 87 2.31 1.11 -1.29
C GLY A 87 3.25 0.00 -1.74
N LEU A 88 2.85 -1.26 -1.55
CA LEU A 88 3.63 -2.45 -1.88
C LEU A 88 2.91 -3.26 -2.97
N VAL A 89 3.65 -3.76 -3.97
CA VAL A 89 3.13 -4.50 -5.14
C VAL A 89 3.97 -5.73 -5.48
#